data_AF-A0A2J7QRR1-F1
#
_entry.id   AF-A0A2J7QRR1-F1
#
_cell.length_a   1.000
_cell.length_b   1.000
_cell.length_c   1.000
_cell.angle_alpha   90.00
_cell.angle_beta   90.00
_cell.angle_gamma   90.00
#
_symmetry.space_group_name_H-M   'P 1'
#
loop_
_entity.id
_entity.type
_entity.pdbx_description
1 polymer ?
#
loop_
_entity_poly.entity_id
_entity_poly.type
_entity_poly.pdbx_seq_one_letter_code
_entity_poly.pdbx_strand_id
1 'polypeptide(L)'
;MELACTVLSAILGMPGGILLFLPLYHPLHDLAGVHSEVTFFMLFTIFLLISWTGDRTPTPDARPRSGVHTAEKGRSILLLHLAVHYALYLGLVIFCNPEEEVSIGLHERIGPCNQTVPIHTVFGTVLSKRRYLCASDYDEDYFDFHCLPNGQAPSEDSYWYTACGTPFHNRAEYVAIIGTICFLAFVVFRNMHFHSGSSIHQSETKAKRH
;
A
#
# COMPACT_ATOMS: atom_id res chain seq x y z
N MET A 1 -16.01 18.16 14.23
CA MET A 1 -16.04 17.86 12.79
C MET A 1 -14.82 17.04 12.39
N GLU A 2 -13.61 17.53 12.64
CA GLU A 2 -12.34 16.80 12.38
C GLU A 2 -12.31 15.36 12.89
N LEU A 3 -12.66 15.11 14.17
CA LEU A 3 -12.68 13.75 14.73
C LEU A 3 -13.69 12.83 14.03
N ALA A 4 -14.84 13.37 13.62
CA ALA A 4 -15.85 12.58 12.89
C ALA A 4 -15.34 12.25 11.48
N CYS A 5 -14.70 13.21 10.80
CA CYS A 5 -14.09 12.99 9.49
C CYS A 5 -12.94 11.98 9.55
N THR A 6 -12.09 12.03 10.58
CA THR A 6 -11.00 11.05 10.76
C THR A 6 -11.54 9.65 11.07
N VAL A 7 -12.53 9.54 11.96
CA VAL A 7 -13.18 8.26 12.28
C VAL A 7 -13.90 7.68 11.07
N LEU A 8 -14.65 8.49 10.33
CA LEU A 8 -15.31 8.07 9.10
C LEU A 8 -14.31 7.63 8.04
N SER A 9 -13.21 8.37 7.86
CA SER A 9 -12.16 7.99 6.91
C SER A 9 -11.47 6.69 7.31
N ALA A 10 -11.24 6.46 8.60
CA ALA A 10 -10.66 5.21 9.10
C ALA A 10 -11.59 4.01 8.90
N ILE A 11 -12.89 4.18 9.15
CA ILE A 11 -13.89 3.11 9.01
C ILE A 11 -14.19 2.82 7.53
N LEU A 12 -14.34 3.86 6.71
CA LEU A 12 -14.76 3.74 5.31
C LEU A 12 -13.59 3.59 4.34
N GLY A 13 -12.36 3.83 4.76
CA GLY A 13 -11.18 3.74 3.90
C GLY A 13 -10.99 2.34 3.32
N MET A 14 -11.00 1.32 4.17
CA MET A 14 -10.81 -0.07 3.72
C MET A 14 -12.00 -0.60 2.89
N PRO A 15 -13.27 -0.47 3.33
CA PRO A 15 -14.41 -0.86 2.49
C PRO A 15 -14.48 -0.10 1.18
N GLY A 16 -14.24 1.21 1.19
CA GLY A 16 -14.23 2.05 -0.01
C GLY A 16 -13.12 1.65 -0.98
N GLY A 17 -11.92 1.36 -0.47
CA GLY A 17 -10.81 0.85 -1.26
C GLY A 17 -11.13 -0.50 -1.92
N ILE A 18 -11.74 -1.43 -1.18
CA ILE A 18 -12.18 -2.73 -1.73
C ILE A 18 -13.24 -2.54 -2.82
N LEU A 19 -14.22 -1.67 -2.60
CA LEU A 19 -15.26 -1.39 -3.58
C LEU A 19 -14.72 -0.75 -4.86
N LEU A 20 -13.61 -0.01 -4.79
CA LEU A 20 -12.91 0.50 -5.97
C LEU A 20 -12.04 -0.59 -6.62
N PHE A 21 -11.38 -1.42 -5.82
CA PHE A 21 -10.48 -2.48 -6.27
C PHE A 21 -11.22 -3.60 -7.00
N LEU A 22 -12.27 -4.18 -6.41
CA LEU A 22 -13.00 -5.33 -6.95
C LEU A 22 -13.49 -5.16 -8.40
N PRO A 23 -14.23 -4.09 -8.75
CA PRO A 23 -14.78 -3.93 -10.11
C PRO A 23 -13.70 -3.58 -11.14
N LEU A 24 -12.54 -3.08 -10.73
CA LEU A 24 -11.44 -2.81 -11.65
C LEU A 24 -10.53 -4.03 -11.81
N TYR A 25 -10.19 -4.70 -10.70
CA TYR A 25 -9.24 -5.80 -10.68
C TYR A 25 -9.81 -7.05 -11.35
N HIS A 26 -10.97 -7.54 -10.90
CA HIS A 26 -11.48 -8.84 -11.37
C HIS A 26 -11.74 -8.87 -12.89
N PRO A 27 -12.37 -7.86 -13.53
CA PRO A 27 -12.55 -7.90 -14.97
C PRO A 27 -11.25 -7.80 -15.76
N LEU A 28 -10.30 -6.96 -15.32
CA LEU A 28 -9.06 -6.77 -16.07
C LEU A 28 -8.09 -7.93 -15.87
N HIS A 29 -7.89 -8.36 -14.63
CA HIS A 29 -6.96 -9.43 -14.30
C HIS A 29 -7.54 -10.81 -14.67
N ASP A 30 -8.75 -11.12 -14.21
CA ASP A 30 -9.29 -12.49 -14.34
C ASP A 30 -9.95 -12.75 -15.70
N LEU A 31 -10.56 -11.74 -16.35
CA LEU A 31 -11.19 -11.92 -17.67
C LEU A 31 -10.28 -11.50 -18.83
N ALA A 32 -9.58 -10.38 -18.71
CA ALA A 32 -8.72 -9.86 -19.77
C ALA A 32 -7.24 -10.27 -19.65
N GLY A 33 -6.85 -10.96 -18.58
CA GLY A 33 -5.49 -11.46 -18.37
C GLY A 33 -4.45 -10.35 -18.18
N VAL A 34 -4.88 -9.14 -17.78
CA VAL A 34 -3.98 -8.01 -17.54
C VAL A 34 -3.17 -8.28 -16.28
N HIS A 35 -1.86 -8.06 -16.37
CA HIS A 35 -0.95 -8.25 -15.24
C HIS A 35 -1.32 -7.35 -14.05
N SER A 36 -1.24 -7.90 -12.83
CA SER A 36 -1.71 -7.24 -11.61
C SER A 36 -1.06 -5.87 -11.37
N GLU A 37 0.22 -5.71 -11.72
CA GLU A 37 0.93 -4.43 -11.58
C GLU A 37 0.26 -3.31 -12.37
N VAL A 38 -0.23 -3.59 -13.58
CA VAL A 38 -0.90 -2.60 -14.42
C VAL A 38 -2.21 -2.16 -13.75
N THR A 39 -2.97 -3.11 -13.20
CA THR A 39 -4.21 -2.81 -12.46
C THR A 39 -3.95 -1.95 -11.23
N PHE A 40 -2.84 -2.19 -10.53
CA PHE A 40 -2.41 -1.36 -9.41
C PHE A 40 -2.11 0.08 -9.84
N PHE A 41 -1.33 0.29 -10.90
CA PHE A 41 -1.02 1.64 -11.38
C PHE A 41 -2.26 2.40 -11.85
N MET A 42 -3.24 1.72 -12.45
CA MET A 42 -4.52 2.34 -12.80
C MET A 42 -5.29 2.81 -11.57
N LEU A 43 -5.44 1.97 -10.55
CA LEU A 43 -6.10 2.34 -9.29
C LEU A 43 -5.38 3.47 -8.58
N PHE A 44 -4.06 3.38 -8.49
CA PHE A 44 -3.21 4.43 -7.91
C PHE A 44 -3.40 5.77 -8.63
N THR A 45 -3.40 5.77 -9.96
CA THR A 45 -3.62 6.98 -10.76
C THR A 45 -5.02 7.56 -10.53
N ILE A 46 -6.06 6.73 -10.53
CA ILE A 46 -7.44 7.16 -10.27
C ILE A 46 -7.54 7.81 -8.88
N PHE A 47 -6.98 7.17 -7.85
CA PHE A 47 -6.98 7.69 -6.50
C PHE A 47 -6.24 9.03 -6.40
N LEU A 48 -5.05 9.12 -6.99
CA LEU A 48 -4.29 10.36 -7.05
C LEU A 48 -5.08 11.48 -7.75
N LEU A 49 -5.76 11.19 -8.85
CA LEU A 49 -6.57 12.18 -9.57
C LEU A 49 -7.78 12.63 -8.76
N ILE A 50 -8.45 11.72 -8.04
CA ILE A 50 -9.57 12.06 -7.15
C ILE A 50 -9.08 12.96 -6.01
N SER A 51 -8.00 12.57 -5.32
CA SER A 51 -7.40 13.37 -4.25
C SER A 51 -6.94 14.74 -4.75
N TRP A 52 -6.28 14.77 -5.91
CA TRP A 52 -5.81 16.01 -6.53
C TRP A 52 -6.96 16.93 -6.94
N THR A 53 -8.01 16.39 -7.55
CA THR A 53 -9.18 17.18 -7.97
C THR A 53 -9.89 17.76 -6.75
N GLY A 54 -10.13 16.94 -5.72
CA GLY A 54 -10.74 17.39 -4.47
C GLY A 54 -9.92 18.48 -3.76
N ASP A 55 -8.59 18.36 -3.78
CA ASP A 55 -7.69 19.39 -3.24
C ASP A 55 -7.77 20.73 -4.01
N ARG A 56 -7.95 20.67 -5.33
CA ARG A 56 -7.99 21.86 -6.21
C ARG A 56 -9.36 22.52 -6.32
N THR A 57 -10.43 21.85 -5.90
CA THR A 57 -11.79 22.41 -5.86
C THR A 57 -12.31 22.54 -4.42
N PRO A 58 -11.67 23.35 -3.56
CA PRO A 58 -12.11 23.50 -2.16
C PRO A 58 -13.46 24.21 -2.07
N THR A 59 -14.32 23.74 -1.18
CA THR A 59 -15.52 24.48 -0.77
C THR A 59 -15.11 25.62 0.18
N PRO A 60 -15.84 26.76 0.22
CA PRO A 60 -15.51 27.90 1.08
C PRO A 60 -15.39 27.55 2.57
N ASP A 61 -16.16 26.55 3.02
CA ASP A 61 -16.18 26.08 4.42
C ASP A 61 -15.12 25.02 4.73
N ALA A 62 -14.36 24.54 3.73
CA ALA A 62 -13.38 23.46 3.91
C ALA A 62 -12.17 23.85 4.77
N ARG A 63 -11.90 25.15 4.93
CA ARG A 63 -10.81 25.68 5.79
C ARG A 63 -11.30 26.87 6.61
N PRO A 64 -11.94 26.64 7.78
CA PRO A 64 -12.33 27.73 8.66
C PRO A 64 -11.10 28.52 9.11
N ARG A 65 -11.15 29.86 8.99
CA ARG A 65 -10.07 30.79 9.36
C ARG A 65 -9.79 30.89 10.88
N SER A 66 -10.62 30.26 11.72
CA SER A 66 -10.50 30.35 13.18
C SER A 66 -9.48 29.35 13.73
N GLY A 67 -8.48 29.85 14.46
CA GLY A 67 -7.52 29.01 15.19
C GLY A 67 -6.21 28.69 14.46
N VAL A 68 -5.57 29.71 13.85
CA VAL A 68 -4.28 29.60 13.13
C VAL A 68 -3.22 28.82 13.92
N HIS A 69 -3.08 29.06 15.23
CA HIS A 69 -2.11 28.34 16.07
C HIS A 69 -2.38 26.84 16.19
N THR A 70 -3.66 26.42 16.26
CA THR A 70 -4.03 24.99 16.35
C THR A 70 -3.87 24.31 14.99
N ALA A 71 -4.18 25.03 13.90
CA ALA A 71 -4.01 24.53 12.53
C ALA A 71 -2.53 24.33 12.15
N GLU A 72 -1.65 25.26 12.51
CA GLU A 72 -0.20 25.13 12.29
C GLU A 72 0.39 23.96 13.10
N LYS A 73 -0.04 23.79 14.36
CA LYS A 73 0.39 22.66 15.18
C LYS A 73 -0.06 21.32 14.60
N GLY A 74 -1.32 21.21 14.16
CA GLY A 74 -1.86 20.00 13.53
C GLY A 74 -1.12 19.65 12.24
N ARG A 75 -0.86 20.64 11.39
CA ARG A 75 -0.07 20.47 10.16
C ARG A 75 1.36 20.02 10.46
N SER A 76 2.02 20.60 11.45
CA SER A 76 3.38 20.21 11.84
C SER A 76 3.44 18.75 12.33
N ILE A 77 2.46 18.32 13.11
CA ILE A 77 2.37 16.92 13.59
C ILE A 77 2.17 15.98 12.40
N LEU A 78 1.29 16.33 11.46
CA LEU A 78 1.02 15.51 10.28
C LEU A 78 2.26 15.41 9.37
N LEU A 79 2.96 16.51 9.14
CA LEU A 79 4.21 16.51 8.37
C LEU A 79 5.31 15.70 9.06
N LEU A 80 5.42 15.79 10.39
CA LEU A 80 6.36 14.97 11.16
C LEU A 80 6.03 13.49 11.03
N HIS A 81 4.77 13.11 11.22
CA HIS A 81 4.31 11.73 11.04
C HIS A 81 4.66 11.20 9.65
N LEU A 82 4.36 11.98 8.60
CA LEU A 82 4.66 11.64 7.22
C LEU A 82 6.17 11.45 6.98
N ALA A 83 6.98 12.36 7.51
CA ALA A 83 8.44 12.30 7.39
C ALA A 83 8.99 11.05 8.09
N VAL A 84 8.54 10.75 9.31
CA VAL A 84 8.96 9.55 10.05
C VAL A 84 8.54 8.28 9.31
N HIS A 85 7.31 8.22 8.80
CA HIS A 85 6.77 7.07 8.09
C HIS A 85 7.60 6.72 6.83
N TYR A 86 7.86 7.70 5.96
CA TYR A 86 8.65 7.45 4.75
C TYR A 86 10.15 7.31 5.03
N ALA A 87 10.68 7.99 6.05
CA ALA A 87 12.06 7.77 6.48
C ALA A 87 12.26 6.36 7.03
N LEU A 88 11.27 5.80 7.72
CA LEU A 88 11.31 4.42 8.20
C LEU A 88 11.34 3.43 7.04
N TYR A 89 10.46 3.59 6.03
CA TYR A 89 10.51 2.71 4.85
C TYR A 89 11.82 2.80 4.09
N LEU A 90 12.32 4.02 3.85
CA LEU A 90 13.60 4.21 3.18
C LEU A 90 14.75 3.63 4.01
N GLY A 91 14.71 3.81 5.34
CA GLY A 91 15.67 3.26 6.28
C GLY A 91 15.69 1.74 6.29
N LEU A 92 14.53 1.09 6.32
CA LEU A 92 14.42 -0.37 6.25
C LEU A 92 15.13 -0.90 5.01
N VAL A 93 14.92 -0.28 3.86
CA VAL A 93 15.51 -0.76 2.60
C VAL A 93 17.01 -0.46 2.47
N ILE A 94 17.50 0.62 3.08
CA ILE A 94 18.91 0.98 3.04
C ILE A 94 19.74 0.21 4.07
N PHE A 95 19.18 -0.07 5.25
CA PHE A 95 19.92 -0.60 6.39
C PHE A 95 19.59 -2.05 6.73
N CYS A 96 18.40 -2.56 6.42
CA CYS A 96 18.04 -3.95 6.67
C CYS A 96 18.42 -4.83 5.47
N ASN A 97 18.76 -6.07 5.80
CA ASN A 97 19.16 -7.10 4.86
C ASN A 97 18.13 -8.23 4.93
N PRO A 98 17.46 -8.60 3.83
CA PRO A 98 16.44 -9.65 3.85
C PRO A 98 17.03 -11.01 4.22
N GLU A 99 18.30 -11.28 3.94
CA GLU A 99 18.98 -12.52 4.30
C GLU A 99 19.12 -12.76 5.81
N GLU A 100 18.89 -11.73 6.64
CA GLU A 100 18.91 -11.84 8.10
C GLU A 100 17.50 -12.10 8.68
N GLU A 101 16.46 -12.09 7.84
CA GLU A 101 15.08 -12.29 8.28
C GLU A 101 14.74 -13.78 8.42
N VAL A 102 14.28 -14.18 9.60
CA VAL A 102 13.89 -15.57 9.91
C VAL A 102 12.48 -15.59 10.48
N SER A 103 11.55 -16.19 9.73
CA SER A 103 10.14 -16.25 10.09
C SER A 103 9.78 -17.62 10.65
N ILE A 104 9.72 -17.73 11.98
CA ILE A 104 9.34 -18.94 12.71
C ILE A 104 7.89 -18.78 13.18
N GLY A 105 6.98 -19.62 12.69
CA GLY A 105 5.60 -19.51 13.15
C GLY A 105 4.60 -20.39 12.41
N LEU A 106 3.33 -20.01 12.58
CA LEU A 106 2.21 -20.59 11.88
C LEU A 106 2.21 -20.12 10.43
N HIS A 107 2.41 -21.07 9.52
CA HIS A 107 2.41 -20.83 8.08
C HIS A 107 1.37 -21.71 7.38
N GLU A 108 1.19 -21.49 6.07
CA GLU A 108 0.32 -22.35 5.27
C GLU A 108 0.82 -23.80 5.32
N ARG A 109 -0.09 -24.73 5.57
CA ARG A 109 0.26 -26.15 5.78
C ARG A 109 0.91 -26.73 4.53
N ILE A 110 2.04 -27.41 4.70
CA ILE A 110 2.72 -28.14 3.62
C ILE A 110 1.99 -29.45 3.35
N GLY A 111 1.80 -29.78 2.07
CA GLY A 111 1.07 -30.99 1.69
C GLY A 111 1.02 -31.23 0.19
N PRO A 112 0.15 -32.14 -0.28
CA PRO A 112 0.14 -32.57 -1.67
C PRO A 112 -0.27 -31.45 -2.63
N CYS A 113 0.56 -31.23 -3.65
CA CYS A 113 0.41 -30.14 -4.63
C CYS A 113 -0.83 -30.29 -5.55
N ASN A 114 -1.34 -31.51 -5.69
CA ASN A 114 -2.47 -31.82 -6.58
C ASN A 114 -3.85 -31.46 -5.99
N GLN A 115 -3.92 -31.05 -4.73
CA GLN A 115 -5.18 -30.71 -4.09
C GLN A 115 -5.49 -29.23 -4.26
N THR A 116 -6.58 -28.92 -4.94
CA THR A 116 -7.08 -27.56 -5.12
C THR A 116 -8.43 -27.37 -4.45
N VAL A 117 -8.66 -26.19 -3.89
CA VAL A 117 -9.93 -25.73 -3.33
C VAL A 117 -10.55 -24.66 -4.24
N PRO A 118 -11.86 -24.70 -4.48
CA PRO A 118 -12.55 -23.63 -5.19
C PRO A 118 -12.68 -22.40 -4.30
N ILE A 119 -12.33 -21.24 -4.85
CA ILE A 119 -12.54 -19.92 -4.27
C ILE A 119 -13.64 -19.23 -5.08
N HIS A 120 -14.72 -18.86 -4.40
CA HIS A 120 -15.79 -18.10 -5.01
C HIS A 120 -15.46 -16.61 -4.94
N THR A 121 -15.35 -15.96 -6.10
CA THR A 121 -15.22 -14.50 -6.17
C THR A 121 -16.57 -13.84 -5.94
N VAL A 122 -16.55 -12.55 -5.58
CA VAL A 122 -17.76 -11.73 -5.41
C VAL A 122 -18.58 -11.64 -6.71
N PHE A 123 -17.94 -11.85 -7.87
CA PHE A 123 -18.59 -11.87 -9.18
C PHE A 123 -19.13 -13.25 -9.59
N GLY A 124 -19.10 -14.24 -8.68
CA GLY A 124 -19.61 -15.58 -8.92
C GLY A 124 -18.72 -16.45 -9.80
N THR A 125 -17.51 -15.99 -10.17
CA THR A 125 -16.53 -16.83 -10.86
C THR A 125 -15.86 -17.76 -9.86
N VAL A 126 -15.62 -19.02 -10.28
CA VAL A 126 -14.93 -20.02 -9.46
C VAL A 126 -13.47 -20.06 -9.89
N LEU A 127 -12.59 -19.61 -9.01
CA LEU A 127 -11.14 -19.72 -9.18
C LEU A 127 -10.63 -20.92 -8.39
N SER A 128 -9.64 -21.66 -8.89
CA SER A 128 -9.01 -22.76 -8.15
C SER A 128 -7.71 -22.30 -7.51
N LYS A 129 -7.58 -22.40 -6.18
CA LYS A 129 -6.30 -22.25 -5.47
C LYS A 129 -5.82 -23.60 -4.95
N ARG A 130 -4.51 -23.83 -4.89
CA ARG A 130 -3.95 -24.98 -4.15
C ARG A 130 -4.36 -24.93 -2.68
N ARG A 131 -4.64 -26.10 -2.09
CA ARG A 131 -5.08 -26.26 -0.69
C ARG A 131 -3.93 -26.17 0.31
N TYR A 132 -2.76 -26.63 -0.13
CA TYR A 132 -1.54 -26.76 0.66
C TYR A 132 -0.41 -26.02 -0.03
N LEU A 133 0.58 -25.60 0.75
CA LEU A 133 1.84 -25.12 0.20
C LEU A 133 2.60 -26.30 -0.40
N CYS A 134 2.94 -26.17 -1.68
CA CYS A 134 3.69 -27.19 -2.41
C CYS A 134 5.19 -26.93 -2.24
N ALA A 135 5.85 -27.69 -1.36
CA ALA A 135 7.28 -27.52 -1.09
C ALA A 135 8.19 -27.83 -2.31
N SER A 136 7.74 -28.67 -3.26
CA SER A 136 8.50 -29.03 -4.45
C SER A 136 8.43 -28.02 -5.59
N ASP A 137 7.41 -27.15 -5.58
CA ASP A 137 7.11 -26.15 -6.61
C ASP A 137 6.86 -24.81 -5.90
N TYR A 138 7.79 -24.46 -5.01
CA TYR A 138 7.77 -23.23 -4.25
C TYR A 138 8.57 -22.18 -5.02
N ASP A 139 7.84 -21.27 -5.67
CA ASP A 139 8.36 -20.22 -6.57
C ASP A 139 8.22 -18.84 -5.92
N GLU A 140 8.62 -18.73 -4.65
CA GLU A 140 8.66 -17.46 -3.94
C GLU A 140 10.12 -17.05 -3.79
N ASP A 141 10.54 -16.04 -4.58
CA ASP A 141 11.93 -15.59 -4.60
C ASP A 141 12.41 -14.93 -3.30
N TYR A 142 11.49 -14.59 -2.38
CA TYR A 142 11.77 -13.78 -1.18
C TYR A 142 12.09 -14.60 0.07
N PHE A 143 11.56 -15.82 0.15
CA PHE A 143 11.73 -16.71 1.28
C PHE A 143 11.97 -18.12 0.77
N ASP A 144 12.81 -18.89 1.47
CA ASP A 144 13.01 -20.29 1.17
C ASP A 144 13.22 -21.10 2.47
N PHE A 145 13.67 -22.34 2.30
CA PHE A 145 13.96 -23.26 3.39
C PHE A 145 15.47 -23.52 3.57
N HIS A 146 16.36 -22.66 3.06
CA HIS A 146 17.82 -22.92 3.06
C HIS A 146 18.42 -23.00 4.47
N CYS A 147 17.80 -22.31 5.43
CA CYS A 147 18.24 -22.27 6.82
C CYS A 147 17.85 -23.50 7.64
N LEU A 148 17.00 -24.39 7.10
CA LEU A 148 16.62 -25.64 7.75
C LEU A 148 17.75 -26.67 7.62
N PRO A 149 17.77 -27.71 8.49
CA PRO A 149 18.76 -28.78 8.40
C PRO A 149 18.76 -29.40 7.00
N ASN A 150 19.94 -29.44 6.38
CA ASN A 150 20.16 -29.92 5.00
C ASN A 150 19.51 -29.07 3.88
N GLY A 151 19.03 -27.86 4.18
CA GLY A 151 18.34 -27.00 3.20
C GLY A 151 17.05 -27.61 2.65
N GLN A 152 16.45 -28.56 3.39
CA GLN A 152 15.26 -29.28 2.97
C GLN A 152 14.01 -28.62 3.52
N ALA A 153 12.95 -28.62 2.71
CA ALA A 153 11.66 -28.16 3.14
C ALA A 153 11.14 -28.97 4.34
N PRO A 154 10.29 -28.37 5.19
CA PRO A 154 9.66 -29.06 6.31
C PRO A 154 8.86 -30.29 5.88
N SER A 155 8.63 -31.22 6.81
CA SER A 155 7.87 -32.45 6.54
C SER A 155 6.45 -32.14 6.06
N GLU A 156 5.86 -33.09 5.32
CA GLU A 156 4.44 -33.02 4.95
C GLU A 156 3.55 -32.87 6.19
N ASP A 157 2.41 -32.17 6.02
CA ASP A 157 1.44 -31.79 7.04
C ASP A 157 1.93 -30.82 8.13
N SER A 158 3.18 -30.35 8.04
CA SER A 158 3.67 -29.29 8.92
C SER A 158 2.96 -27.96 8.66
N TYR A 159 2.50 -27.33 9.74
CA TYR A 159 1.87 -26.00 9.73
C TYR A 159 2.65 -24.99 10.57
N TRP A 160 3.67 -25.47 11.29
CA TRP A 160 4.57 -24.66 12.09
C TRP A 160 5.99 -24.93 11.63
N TYR A 161 6.60 -23.99 10.93
CA TYR A 161 7.95 -24.14 10.38
C TYR A 161 8.67 -22.81 10.29
N THR A 162 9.95 -22.89 9.93
CA THR A 162 10.81 -21.73 9.71
C THR A 162 10.96 -21.50 8.22
N ALA A 163 10.76 -20.26 7.78
CA ALA A 163 11.12 -19.78 6.46
C ALA A 163 12.18 -18.68 6.60
N CYS A 164 13.11 -18.60 5.65
CA CYS A 164 14.25 -17.71 5.73
C CYS A 164 14.34 -16.81 4.52
N GLY A 165 14.64 -15.53 4.76
CA GLY A 165 14.72 -14.54 3.71
C GLY A 165 15.90 -14.80 2.79
N THR A 166 15.70 -14.52 1.51
CA THR A 166 16.73 -14.64 0.47
C THR A 166 17.34 -13.26 0.17
N PRO A 167 18.58 -13.19 -0.33
CA PRO A 167 19.17 -11.91 -0.72
C PRO A 167 18.45 -11.32 -1.94
N PHE A 168 18.38 -9.99 -2.01
CA PHE A 168 17.86 -9.32 -3.20
C PHE A 168 18.70 -9.63 -4.44
N HIS A 169 18.05 -9.97 -5.55
CA HIS A 169 18.73 -10.08 -6.85
C HIS A 169 19.41 -8.77 -7.25
N ASN A 170 18.72 -7.64 -7.05
CA ASN A 170 19.26 -6.30 -7.31
C ASN A 170 18.82 -5.31 -6.22
N ARG A 171 19.62 -5.19 -5.16
CA ARG A 171 19.35 -4.28 -4.04
C ARG A 171 19.21 -2.82 -4.48
N ALA A 172 20.00 -2.39 -5.48
CA ALA A 172 19.98 -1.01 -5.95
C ALA A 172 18.65 -0.66 -6.63
N GLU A 173 18.07 -1.59 -7.38
CA GLU A 173 16.75 -1.44 -7.99
C GLU A 173 15.66 -1.28 -6.93
N TYR A 174 15.68 -2.12 -5.89
CA TYR A 174 14.73 -2.01 -4.80
C TYR A 174 14.84 -0.67 -4.05
N VAL A 175 16.06 -0.23 -3.73
CA VAL A 175 16.33 1.09 -3.13
C VAL A 175 15.84 2.23 -4.04
N ALA A 176 16.06 2.12 -5.36
CA ALA A 176 15.65 3.14 -6.33
C ALA A 176 14.12 3.23 -6.44
N ILE A 177 13.41 2.10 -6.45
CA ILE A 177 11.94 2.06 -6.49
C ILE A 177 11.37 2.70 -5.23
N ILE A 178 11.81 2.27 -4.04
CA ILE A 178 11.33 2.83 -2.78
C ILE A 178 11.70 4.31 -2.64
N GLY A 179 12.91 4.69 -3.03
CA GLY A 179 13.33 6.09 -3.08
C GLY A 179 12.45 6.94 -4.01
N THR A 180 12.07 6.41 -5.17
CA THR A 180 11.17 7.08 -6.12
C THR A 180 9.76 7.24 -5.53
N ILE A 181 9.24 6.22 -4.86
CA ILE A 181 7.94 6.29 -4.17
C ILE A 181 7.98 7.34 -3.05
N CYS A 182 9.05 7.38 -2.24
CA CYS A 182 9.24 8.39 -1.20
C CYS A 182 9.32 9.80 -1.79
N PHE A 183 10.02 9.98 -2.92
CA PHE A 183 10.10 11.26 -3.62
C PHE A 183 8.75 11.70 -4.18
N LEU A 184 8.02 10.79 -4.84
CA LEU A 184 6.68 11.06 -5.34
C LEU A 184 5.74 11.47 -4.21
N ALA A 185 5.74 10.72 -3.11
CA ALA A 185 4.96 11.05 -1.92
C ALA A 185 5.33 12.45 -1.39
N PHE A 186 6.62 12.75 -1.23
CA PHE A 186 7.08 14.06 -0.82
C PHE A 186 6.53 15.18 -1.71
N VAL A 187 6.60 15.02 -3.04
CA VAL A 187 6.06 16.00 -3.99
C VAL A 187 4.55 16.15 -3.86
N VAL A 188 3.81 15.04 -3.79
CA VAL A 188 2.34 15.04 -3.68
C VAL A 188 1.90 15.71 -2.37
N PHE A 189 2.42 15.29 -1.23
CA PHE A 189 2.08 15.88 0.06
C PHE A 189 2.55 17.32 0.22
N ARG A 190 3.71 17.70 -0.36
CA ARG A 190 4.14 19.10 -0.40
C ARG A 190 3.16 19.96 -1.19
N ASN A 191 2.65 19.47 -2.32
CA ASN A 191 1.64 20.20 -3.10
C ASN A 191 0.33 20.34 -2.31
N MET A 192 -0.17 19.26 -1.70
CA MET A 192 -1.42 19.29 -0.94
C MET A 192 -1.34 20.13 0.34
N HIS A 193 -0.21 20.15 1.05
CA HIS A 193 -0.10 20.92 2.31
C HIS A 193 0.34 22.37 2.12
N PHE A 194 1.15 22.69 1.11
CA PHE A 194 1.72 24.04 0.93
C PHE A 194 1.12 24.82 -0.25
N HIS A 195 0.59 24.14 -1.27
CA HIS A 195 0.10 24.78 -2.51
C HIS A 195 -1.40 24.57 -2.77
N SER A 196 -2.09 23.91 -1.85
CA SER A 196 -3.52 23.64 -1.94
C SER A 196 -4.37 24.90 -1.76
N GLY A 197 -5.31 25.12 -2.69
CA GLY A 197 -6.33 26.17 -2.60
C GLY A 197 -5.86 27.61 -2.89
N SER A 198 -4.74 27.82 -3.60
CA SER A 198 -4.23 29.18 -3.92
C SER A 198 -5.23 30.06 -4.69
N SER A 199 -6.22 29.47 -5.36
CA SER A 199 -7.25 30.16 -6.13
C SER A 199 -8.23 30.97 -5.25
N ILE A 200 -8.60 30.48 -4.07
CA ILE A 200 -9.47 31.23 -3.14
C ILE A 200 -8.75 32.46 -2.60
N HIS A 201 -7.48 32.30 -2.21
CA HIS A 201 -6.68 33.36 -1.60
C HIS A 201 -6.46 34.56 -2.53
N GLN A 202 -6.33 34.32 -3.85
CA GLN A 202 -6.25 35.38 -4.86
C GLN A 202 -7.60 36.06 -5.14
N SER A 203 -8.71 35.31 -5.13
CA SER A 203 -10.05 35.87 -5.38
C SER A 203 -10.50 36.83 -4.29
N GLU A 204 -10.28 36.50 -3.01
CA GLU A 204 -10.62 37.38 -1.88
C GLU A 204 -9.71 38.62 -1.81
N THR A 205 -8.43 38.47 -2.18
CA THR A 205 -7.50 39.60 -2.21
C THR A 205 -7.86 40.58 -3.34
N LYS A 206 -8.41 40.08 -4.46
CA LYS A 206 -8.99 40.92 -5.51
C LYS A 206 -10.32 41.55 -5.09
N ALA A 207 -11.19 40.82 -4.39
CA ALA A 207 -12.47 41.33 -3.90
C ALA A 207 -12.34 42.39 -2.79
N LYS A 208 -11.26 42.37 -2.00
CA LYS A 208 -10.95 43.42 -1.00
C LYS A 208 -10.24 44.66 -1.58
N ARG A 209 -9.85 44.62 -2.86
CA ARG A 209 -9.17 45.73 -3.57
C ARG A 209 -10.11 46.56 -4.45
N HIS A 210 -11.38 46.18 -4.53
CA HIS A 210 -12.47 46.95 -5.14
C HIS A 210 -13.48 47.33 -4.06
#